data_AF-A0A8S9JY19-F1
#
_entry.id   AF-A0A8S9JY19-F1
#
_cell.length_a   1.000
_cell.length_b   1.000
_cell.length_c   1.000
_cell.angle_alpha   90.00
_cell.angle_beta   90.00
_cell.angle_gamma   90.00
#
_symmetry.space_group_name_H-M   'P 1'
#
loop_
_entity.id
_entity.type
_entity.pdbx_description
1 polymer ?
#
loop_
_entity_poly.entity_id
_entity_poly.type
_entity_poly.pdbx_seq_one_letter_code
_entity_poly.pdbx_strand_id
1 'polypeptide(L)'
;MIRISGEWFVARDICIWNTAGPKKGQVVALRVSSDRAVFYHCHIDAYQDTLYAHKYQQFYIECQITGKVDFICGDATAVFQNFQIEVRRPLVGQSNVITAQSLNDTSDVTGFSFQRCNITASPDFTPLLPSLSISPPPLFHGF
;
A
#
# COMPACT_ATOMS: atom_id res chain seq x y z
N MET A 1 -1.12 5.71 14.23
CA MET A 1 -2.06 6.24 13.22
C MET A 1 -2.20 7.74 13.37
N ILE A 2 -2.03 8.48 12.28
CA ILE A 2 -2.44 9.90 12.15
C ILE A 2 -3.90 9.95 11.69
N ARG A 3 -4.71 10.84 12.27
CA ARG A 3 -6.11 11.07 11.86
C ARG A 3 -6.28 12.50 11.37
N ILE A 4 -6.83 12.66 10.18
CA ILE A 4 -7.14 13.97 9.57
C ILE A 4 -8.66 14.14 9.50
N SER A 5 -9.15 15.28 9.98
CA SER A 5 -10.60 15.59 9.99
C SER A 5 -10.95 17.05 9.68
N GLY A 6 -9.97 17.95 9.59
CA GLY A 6 -10.21 19.32 9.14
C GLY A 6 -10.35 19.36 7.63
N GLU A 7 -11.36 20.07 7.12
CA GLU A 7 -11.58 20.25 5.68
C GLU A 7 -10.39 20.96 5.00
N TRP A 8 -10.24 20.74 3.69
CA TRP A 8 -9.18 21.34 2.87
C TRP A 8 -7.75 21.05 3.37
N PHE A 9 -7.57 19.97 4.11
CA PHE A 9 -6.25 19.58 4.59
C PHE A 9 -5.31 19.30 3.41
N VAL A 10 -4.09 19.85 3.48
CA VAL A 10 -3.03 19.59 2.53
C VAL A 10 -1.80 19.06 3.26
N ALA A 11 -1.26 17.95 2.78
CA ALA A 11 0.05 17.45 3.18
C ALA A 11 0.97 17.34 1.96
N ARG A 12 2.24 17.66 2.17
CA ARG A 12 3.26 17.61 1.13
C ARG A 12 4.62 17.23 1.70
N ASP A 13 5.40 16.44 0.94
CA ASP A 13 6.80 16.12 1.24
C ASP A 13 7.01 15.47 2.62
N ILE A 14 6.07 14.61 3.05
CA ILE A 14 6.13 13.91 4.34
C ILE A 14 5.97 12.40 4.21
N CYS A 15 6.55 11.68 5.18
CA CYS A 15 6.39 10.23 5.35
C CYS A 15 5.52 9.95 6.58
N ILE A 16 4.55 9.05 6.44
CA ILE A 16 3.66 8.60 7.51
C ILE A 16 3.73 7.09 7.57
N TRP A 17 4.23 6.55 8.68
CA TRP A 17 4.35 5.10 8.85
C TRP A 17 3.79 4.57 10.17
N ASN A 18 3.44 3.28 10.17
CA ASN A 18 3.09 2.54 11.38
C ASN A 18 3.85 1.22 11.46
N THR A 19 4.66 1.07 12.51
CA THR A 19 5.66 -0.01 12.67
C THR A 19 5.17 -1.19 13.51
N ALA A 20 3.86 -1.28 13.82
CA ALA A 20 3.34 -2.36 14.68
C ALA A 20 3.57 -3.78 14.13
N GLY A 21 3.74 -3.91 12.81
CA GLY A 21 4.12 -5.16 12.16
C GLY A 21 2.94 -6.02 11.67
N PRO A 22 3.20 -6.99 10.77
CA PRO A 22 2.17 -7.73 10.04
C PRO A 22 1.38 -8.75 10.89
N LYS A 23 1.81 -9.02 12.14
CA LYS A 23 1.14 -9.97 13.05
C LYS A 23 0.06 -9.33 13.92
N LYS A 24 -0.10 -8.00 13.86
CA LYS A 24 -1.02 -7.23 14.73
C LYS A 24 -2.43 -7.07 14.15
N GLY A 25 -2.73 -7.69 13.00
CA GLY A 25 -3.96 -7.43 12.26
C GLY A 25 -3.89 -6.05 11.61
N GLN A 26 -4.90 -5.21 11.82
CA GLN A 26 -5.00 -3.86 11.26
C GLN A 26 -3.93 -2.92 11.83
N VAL A 27 -3.18 -2.23 10.95
CA VAL A 27 -2.07 -1.34 11.30
C VAL A 27 -2.17 -0.05 10.49
N VAL A 28 -3.23 0.73 10.74
CA VAL A 28 -3.48 1.98 10.01
C VAL A 28 -2.36 2.99 10.24
N ALA A 29 -1.72 3.45 9.16
CA ALA A 29 -0.77 4.57 9.21
C ALA A 29 -1.52 5.90 9.19
N LEU A 30 -2.43 6.06 8.22
CA LEU A 30 -3.17 7.28 7.95
C LEU A 30 -4.67 6.99 7.82
N ARG A 31 -5.50 7.75 8.57
CA ARG A 31 -6.95 7.79 8.37
C ARG A 31 -7.39 9.19 7.97
N VAL A 32 -8.08 9.31 6.83
CA VAL A 32 -8.52 10.58 6.27
C VAL A 32 -10.04 10.68 6.27
N SER A 33 -10.58 11.66 6.99
CA SER A 33 -12.01 12.01 7.04
C SER A 33 -12.17 13.51 6.82
N SER A 34 -11.63 14.00 5.72
CA SER A 34 -11.56 15.42 5.37
C SER A 34 -12.13 15.60 3.98
N ASP A 35 -13.06 16.53 3.83
CA ASP A 35 -13.52 16.95 2.53
C ASP A 35 -12.44 17.78 1.82
N ARG A 36 -12.23 17.48 0.53
CA ARG A 36 -11.24 18.14 -0.33
C ARG A 36 -9.80 18.05 0.21
N ALA A 37 -9.44 16.90 0.75
CA ALA A 37 -8.08 16.64 1.21
C ALA A 37 -7.11 16.42 0.03
N VAL A 38 -5.89 16.95 0.11
CA VAL A 38 -4.84 16.75 -0.89
C VAL A 38 -3.56 16.23 -0.25
N PHE A 39 -2.99 15.19 -0.83
CA PHE A 39 -1.67 14.67 -0.49
C PHE A 39 -0.80 14.73 -1.74
N TYR A 40 0.32 15.45 -1.66
CA TYR A 40 1.25 15.63 -2.77
C TYR A 40 2.66 15.17 -2.38
N HIS A 41 3.24 14.21 -3.11
CA HIS A 41 4.60 13.74 -2.83
C HIS A 41 4.79 13.23 -1.38
N CYS A 42 3.81 12.46 -0.90
CA CYS A 42 3.83 11.82 0.42
C CYS A 42 4.13 10.32 0.32
N HIS A 43 4.74 9.76 1.36
CA HIS A 43 4.93 8.31 1.51
C HIS A 43 4.07 7.78 2.66
N ILE A 44 3.28 6.74 2.42
CA ILE A 44 2.44 6.10 3.44
C ILE A 44 2.84 4.63 3.58
N ASP A 45 3.29 4.20 4.75
CA ASP A 45 3.86 2.85 4.94
C ASP A 45 3.26 2.12 6.15
N ALA A 46 2.66 0.96 5.91
CA ALA A 46 2.37 -0.01 6.95
C ALA A 46 2.19 -1.43 6.36
N TYR A 47 1.29 -2.21 6.94
CA TYR A 47 1.01 -3.59 6.55
C TYR A 47 -0.47 -3.73 6.14
N GLN A 48 -1.35 -4.03 7.10
CA GLN A 48 -2.78 -4.13 6.84
C GLN A 48 -3.47 -2.80 7.11
N ASP A 49 -4.42 -2.40 6.26
CA ASP A 49 -5.20 -1.15 6.36
C ASP A 49 -4.33 0.12 6.37
N THR A 50 -3.19 0.13 5.66
CA THR A 50 -2.19 1.22 5.67
C THR A 50 -2.81 2.62 5.52
N LEU A 51 -3.63 2.81 4.49
CA LEU A 51 -4.40 4.02 4.24
C LEU A 51 -5.89 3.71 4.40
N TYR A 52 -6.51 4.31 5.41
CA TYR A 52 -7.96 4.35 5.57
C TYR A 52 -8.51 5.65 4.99
N ALA A 53 -8.81 5.65 3.69
CA ALA A 53 -9.52 6.71 2.96
C ALA A 53 -11.01 6.66 3.34
N HIS A 54 -11.31 7.12 4.56
CA HIS A 54 -12.56 6.82 5.24
C HIS A 54 -13.78 7.47 4.60
N LYS A 55 -13.80 8.80 4.38
CA LYS A 55 -14.94 9.53 3.81
C LYS A 55 -14.54 10.81 3.06
N TYR A 56 -15.46 11.31 2.25
CA TYR A 56 -15.38 12.56 1.47
C TYR A 56 -14.42 12.54 0.28
N GLN A 57 -14.23 13.70 -0.36
CA GLN A 57 -13.40 13.86 -1.56
C GLN A 57 -11.92 13.99 -1.20
N GLN A 58 -11.07 13.17 -1.82
CA GLN A 58 -9.65 13.10 -1.51
C GLN A 58 -8.82 12.96 -2.79
N PHE A 59 -7.67 13.63 -2.85
CA PHE A 59 -6.75 13.53 -3.98
C PHE A 59 -5.33 13.22 -3.52
N TYR A 60 -4.76 12.14 -4.09
CA TYR A 60 -3.41 11.68 -3.81
C TYR A 60 -2.61 11.73 -5.11
N ILE A 61 -1.62 12.61 -5.20
CA ILE A 61 -0.82 12.82 -6.42
C ILE A 61 0.67 12.69 -6.15
N GLU A 62 1.38 11.96 -7.01
CA GLU A 62 2.84 11.72 -6.93
C GLU A 62 3.27 11.12 -5.57
N CYS A 63 2.37 10.40 -4.92
CA CYS A 63 2.62 9.78 -3.63
C CYS A 63 2.99 8.30 -3.79
N GLN A 64 3.57 7.72 -2.74
CA GLN A 64 3.88 6.30 -2.63
C GLN A 64 3.10 5.67 -1.46
N ILE A 65 2.65 4.43 -1.65
CA ILE A 65 2.15 3.59 -0.57
C ILE A 65 2.87 2.23 -0.56
N THR A 66 3.09 1.72 0.64
CA THR A 66 3.56 0.36 0.86
C THR A 66 2.64 -0.38 1.83
N GLY A 67 2.23 -1.60 1.48
CA GLY A 67 1.28 -2.37 2.29
C GLY A 67 1.09 -3.81 1.81
N LYS A 68 0.19 -4.55 2.47
CA LYS A 68 0.02 -5.99 2.28
C LYS A 68 -1.44 -6.41 2.04
N VAL A 69 -2.30 -6.25 3.05
CA VAL A 69 -3.71 -6.66 3.01
C VAL A 69 -4.57 -5.42 3.15
N ASP A 70 -5.57 -5.26 2.28
CA ASP A 70 -6.57 -4.18 2.29
C ASP A 70 -5.96 -2.78 2.49
N PHE A 71 -4.76 -2.56 1.97
CA PHE A 71 -3.93 -1.45 2.46
C PHE A 71 -4.32 -0.08 1.90
N ILE A 72 -5.27 -0.03 0.97
CA ILE A 72 -6.08 1.15 0.63
C ILE A 72 -7.55 0.78 0.86
N CYS A 73 -8.15 1.26 1.96
CA CYS A 73 -9.51 0.87 2.33
C CYS A 73 -10.40 2.07 2.63
N GLY A 74 -11.72 1.84 2.62
CA GLY A 74 -12.74 2.81 3.04
C GLY A 74 -13.74 3.19 1.95
N ASP A 75 -14.40 4.32 2.17
CA ASP A 75 -15.60 4.76 1.43
C ASP A 75 -15.48 6.23 0.97
N ALA A 76 -14.27 6.69 0.71
CA ALA A 76 -14.04 8.01 0.13
C ALA A 76 -14.31 8.03 -1.39
N THR A 77 -14.55 9.22 -1.93
CA THR A 77 -14.40 9.52 -3.35
C THR A 77 -12.95 9.96 -3.56
N ALA A 78 -12.07 9.00 -3.86
CA ALA A 78 -10.63 9.22 -3.87
C ALA A 78 -10.02 8.98 -5.26
N VAL A 79 -9.17 9.91 -5.70
CA VAL A 79 -8.36 9.73 -6.91
C VAL A 79 -6.89 9.60 -6.50
N PHE A 80 -6.25 8.54 -6.98
CA PHE A 80 -4.82 8.29 -6.87
C PHE A 80 -4.20 8.49 -8.26
N GLN A 81 -3.37 9.50 -8.42
CA GLN A 81 -2.76 9.85 -9.71
C GLN A 81 -1.23 9.87 -9.63
N ASN A 82 -0.55 9.24 -10.59
CA ASN A 82 0.91 9.07 -10.56
C ASN A 82 1.38 8.43 -9.23
N PHE A 83 0.57 7.51 -8.70
CA PHE A 83 0.76 6.94 -7.37
C PHE A 83 1.57 5.64 -7.47
N GLN A 84 2.63 5.50 -6.67
CA GLN A 84 3.42 4.28 -6.61
C GLN A 84 2.84 3.34 -5.56
N ILE A 85 2.47 2.12 -5.97
CA ILE A 85 1.88 1.11 -5.12
C ILE A 85 2.87 -0.05 -5.00
N GLU A 86 3.51 -0.18 -3.83
CA GLU A 86 4.44 -1.26 -3.54
C GLU A 86 3.80 -2.29 -2.61
N VAL A 87 3.59 -3.50 -3.13
CA VAL A 87 2.95 -4.60 -2.42
C VAL A 87 4.01 -5.42 -1.68
N ARG A 88 3.86 -5.56 -0.36
CA ARG A 88 4.70 -6.38 0.55
C ARG A 88 4.36 -7.86 0.49
N ARG A 89 5.33 -8.74 0.75
CA ARG A 89 5.08 -10.18 0.78
C ARG A 89 4.05 -10.55 1.86
N PRO A 90 3.03 -11.37 1.55
CA PRO A 90 2.07 -11.75 2.56
C PRO A 90 2.66 -12.75 3.57
N LEU A 91 1.99 -12.90 4.71
CA LEU A 91 2.30 -13.99 5.64
C LEU A 91 1.76 -15.28 5.03
N VAL A 92 2.32 -16.42 5.45
CA VAL A 92 1.85 -17.74 5.01
C VAL A 92 0.35 -17.87 5.25
N GLY A 93 -0.39 -18.28 4.22
CA GLY A 93 -1.85 -18.43 4.27
C GLY A 93 -2.65 -17.15 4.06
N GLN A 94 -2.00 -16.01 3.79
CA GLN A 94 -2.67 -14.77 3.41
C GLN A 94 -2.44 -14.44 1.93
N SER A 95 -3.42 -13.78 1.32
CA SER A 95 -3.29 -13.12 0.02
C SER A 95 -3.08 -11.63 0.22
N ASN A 96 -2.47 -10.98 -0.77
CA ASN A 96 -2.46 -9.53 -0.83
C ASN A 96 -3.71 -9.03 -1.52
N VAL A 97 -4.24 -7.94 -0.98
CA VAL A 97 -5.36 -7.19 -1.54
C VAL A 97 -4.97 -5.73 -1.46
N ILE A 98 -5.01 -5.04 -2.60
CA ILE A 98 -4.62 -3.62 -2.65
C ILE A 98 -5.76 -2.76 -2.08
N THR A 99 -6.99 -3.04 -2.51
CA THR A 99 -8.15 -2.20 -2.19
C THR A 99 -9.25 -2.98 -1.49
N ALA A 100 -9.79 -2.39 -0.43
CA ALA A 100 -11.06 -2.81 0.19
C ALA A 100 -12.00 -1.60 0.22
N GLN A 101 -12.60 -1.28 -0.93
CA GLN A 101 -13.62 -0.24 -1.01
C GLN A 101 -14.91 -0.75 -0.35
N SER A 102 -15.49 0.07 0.53
CA SER A 102 -16.64 -0.29 1.35
C SER A 102 -17.81 0.66 1.11
N LEU A 103 -18.44 0.58 -0.06
CA LEU A 103 -19.65 1.35 -0.38
C LEU A 103 -20.72 1.07 0.66
N ASN A 104 -21.07 2.07 1.48
CA ASN A 104 -22.03 1.89 2.57
C ASN A 104 -23.49 2.06 2.10
N ASP A 105 -23.74 2.94 1.13
CA ASP A 105 -25.07 3.22 0.58
C ASP A 105 -24.97 3.26 -0.95
N THR A 106 -25.89 2.60 -1.67
CA THR A 106 -25.87 2.56 -3.13
C THR A 106 -26.24 3.89 -3.79
N SER A 107 -26.77 4.84 -3.02
CA SER A 107 -27.02 6.21 -3.45
C SER A 107 -25.78 7.11 -3.35
N ASP A 108 -24.75 6.71 -2.60
CA ASP A 108 -23.51 7.46 -2.48
C ASP A 108 -22.65 7.32 -3.75
N VAL A 109 -22.03 8.42 -4.17
CA VAL A 109 -21.10 8.45 -5.30
C VAL A 109 -19.66 8.40 -4.78
N THR A 110 -19.30 7.27 -4.17
CA THR A 110 -17.95 7.00 -3.64
C THR A 110 -17.23 5.96 -4.48
N GLY A 111 -15.91 5.88 -4.32
CA GLY A 111 -15.09 4.95 -5.07
C GLY A 111 -13.65 5.44 -5.21
N PHE A 112 -12.79 4.50 -5.59
CA PHE A 112 -11.37 4.76 -5.81
C PHE A 112 -11.07 4.75 -7.31
N SER A 113 -10.41 5.80 -7.81
CA SER A 113 -9.89 5.86 -9.17
C SER A 113 -8.37 5.88 -9.14
N PHE A 114 -7.75 4.97 -9.90
CA PHE A 114 -6.30 4.88 -10.03
C PHE A 114 -5.90 5.27 -11.45
N GLN A 115 -5.08 6.32 -11.59
CA GLN A 115 -4.75 6.91 -12.88
C GLN A 115 -3.23 7.06 -13.02
N ARG A 116 -2.64 6.45 -14.05
CA ARG A 116 -1.18 6.48 -14.26
C ARG A 116 -0.38 6.00 -13.04
N CYS A 117 -0.96 5.08 -12.26
CA CYS A 117 -0.31 4.47 -11.13
C CYS A 117 0.58 3.31 -11.61
N ASN A 118 1.60 2.99 -10.82
CA ASN A 118 2.45 1.84 -11.06
C ASN A 118 2.39 0.90 -9.85
N ILE A 119 2.10 -0.37 -10.11
CA ILE A 119 1.93 -1.41 -9.09
C ILE A 119 3.12 -2.36 -9.19
N THR A 120 3.84 -2.51 -8.10
CA THR A 120 5.08 -3.31 -8.03
C THR A 120 5.06 -4.22 -6.82
N ALA A 121 5.78 -5.34 -6.90
CA ALA A 121 6.07 -6.18 -5.76
C ALA A 121 7.36 -5.67 -5.09
N SER A 122 7.40 -5.63 -3.75
CA SER A 122 8.62 -5.28 -3.03
C SER A 122 9.71 -6.35 -3.20
N PRO A 123 10.99 -6.01 -2.99
CA PRO A 123 12.11 -6.93 -3.18
C PRO A 123 12.05 -8.23 -2.34
N ASP A 124 11.29 -8.25 -1.25
CA ASP A 124 11.08 -9.46 -0.43
C ASP A 124 10.24 -10.55 -1.13
N PHE A 125 9.65 -10.25 -2.29
CA PHE A 125 9.04 -11.21 -3.20
C PHE A 125 10.04 -12.03 -4.02
N THR A 126 11.31 -11.62 -4.07
CA THR A 126 12.31 -12.32 -4.88
C THR A 126 12.30 -13.80 -4.48
N PRO A 127 12.04 -14.73 -5.43
CA PRO A 127 12.22 -16.14 -5.15
C PRO A 127 13.66 -16.28 -4.69
N LEU A 128 13.89 -16.99 -3.59
CA LEU A 128 15.23 -17.51 -3.34
C LEU A 128 15.50 -18.42 -4.53
N LEU A 129 16.21 -17.91 -5.55
CA LEU A 129 16.85 -18.78 -6.52
C LEU A 129 17.64 -19.74 -5.64
N PRO A 130 17.36 -21.05 -5.67
CA PRO A 130 18.23 -21.97 -4.96
C PRO A 130 19.60 -21.67 -5.50
N SER A 131 20.53 -21.30 -4.63
CA SER A 131 21.93 -21.15 -4.99
C SER A 131 22.28 -22.46 -5.69
N LEU A 132 22.38 -22.44 -7.02
CA LEU A 132 22.87 -23.57 -7.77
C LEU A 132 24.31 -23.71 -7.30
N SER A 133 24.52 -24.57 -6.33
CA SER A 133 25.82 -25.14 -6.03
C SER A 133 26.14 -26.01 -7.23
N ILE A 134 26.62 -25.37 -8.29
CA ILE A 134 27.30 -26.07 -9.38
C ILE A 134 28.57 -26.57 -8.71
N SER A 135 28.53 -27.79 -8.20
CA SER A 135 29.77 -28.47 -7.83
C SER A 135 30.61 -28.55 -9.10
N PRO A 136 31.90 -28.17 -9.02
CA PRO A 136 32.78 -28.33 -10.18
C PRO A 136 32.78 -29.80 -10.58
N PRO A 137 32.79 -30.13 -11.89
CA PRO A 137 32.85 -31.51 -12.33
C PRO A 137 34.07 -32.19 -11.72
N PRO A 138 33.97 -33.48 -11.31
CA PRO A 138 35.11 -34.18 -10.75
C PRO A 138 36.26 -34.18 -11.76
N LEU A 139 37.45 -33.77 -11.32
CA LEU A 139 38.66 -33.88 -12.12
C LEU A 139 38.89 -35.36 -12.42
N PHE A 140 38.69 -35.77 -13.67
CA PHE A 140 39.10 -37.08 -14.15
C PHE A 140 40.59 -37.24 -13.88
N HIS A 141 40.94 -38.07 -12.91
CA HIS A 141 42.28 -38.63 -12.83
C HIS A 141 42.34 -39.75 -13.86
N GLY A 142 42.95 -39.43 -15.01
CA GLY A 142 43.36 -40.42 -16.00
C GLY A 142 44.38 -41.40 -15.41
N PHE A 143 44.37 -42.59 -16.00
CA PHE A 143 45.17 -43.79 -15.73
C PHE A 143 46.65 -43.56 -15.39
#